data_AF-A0A0A8E5Q5-F1
#
_entry.id   AF-A0A0A8E5Q5-F1
#
_cell.length_a   1.000
_cell.length_b   1.000
_cell.length_c   1.000
_cell.angle_alpha   90.00
_cell.angle_beta   90.00
_cell.angle_gamma   90.00
#
_symmetry.space_group_name_H-M   'P 1'
#
loop_
_entity.id
_entity.type
_entity.pdbx_description
1 polymer ?
#
loop_
_entity_poly.entity_id
_entity_poly.type
_entity_poly.pdbx_seq_one_letter_code
_entity_poly.pdbx_strand_id
1 'polypeptide(L)'
;MKTMYWHRKYLSRYIILFLSAFMIISLYIVEKNLVIETKGYTQKLQAAEVTSQAFKLTQDFFISKGYLCKEVGDVTCTGLVGLSMTEITTDSGDLYSKRSSVNPNIAAVFISWLNELDLKKGDTVAIQETGSYPALDIAMLSAIKILDLKPLIIFSAGASQYGANRPNFTWLDIYHNLVEKGMFDYPVLGVTLGGSRDNGYGMTPSAILKLNDAIKRNGYKTINIPYKDATNISVETRLKMYKEATGDEKIKAYINVGGNMASIGLKQIKLESEADVKEESAKTKPNDQDDKFVKLHSFPSGVIKDLPPEYKNVNSVAVNFLKEGIPVINIRDINSSIIKKYGLAYNPAGVTPPGQGAAFSQKNYNTTLATILLIIDISLVVGMAIVSRKYLISYKTK
;
A
#
# COMPACT_ATOMS: atom_id res chain seq x y z
N MET A 1 32.50 54.95 39.66
CA MET A 1 31.83 53.64 39.55
C MET A 1 30.41 53.85 39.05
N LYS A 2 29.98 53.18 37.96
CA LYS A 2 28.59 53.22 37.48
C LYS A 2 27.77 52.19 38.28
N THR A 3 26.71 52.60 38.95
CA THR A 3 25.77 51.70 39.63
C THR A 3 24.72 51.20 38.63
N MET A 4 24.56 49.89 38.53
CA MET A 4 23.59 49.26 37.63
C MET A 4 22.24 49.12 38.34
N TYR A 5 21.17 49.68 37.78
CA TYR A 5 19.81 49.56 38.31
C TYR A 5 18.99 48.63 37.42
N TRP A 6 18.36 47.62 38.04
CA TRP A 6 17.37 46.75 37.38
C TRP A 6 15.97 47.33 37.62
N HIS A 7 15.27 47.67 36.55
CA HIS A 7 13.86 48.05 36.64
C HIS A 7 12.97 46.90 36.20
N ARG A 8 11.95 46.56 36.99
CA ARG A 8 10.94 45.56 36.59
C ARG A 8 9.86 46.24 35.74
N LYS A 9 10.23 46.68 34.53
CA LYS A 9 9.24 47.16 33.56
C LYS A 9 8.62 45.96 32.86
N TYR A 10 7.36 45.68 33.17
CA TYR A 10 6.57 44.69 32.43
C TYR A 10 6.43 45.12 30.98
N LEU A 11 6.52 44.17 30.05
CA LEU A 11 6.19 44.41 28.65
C LEU A 11 4.78 45.02 28.59
N SER A 12 4.59 46.07 27.78
CA SER A 12 3.27 46.68 27.61
C SER A 12 2.26 45.61 27.17
N ARG A 13 1.11 45.53 27.84
CA ARG A 13 0.03 44.60 27.49
C ARG A 13 -0.41 44.76 26.03
N TYR A 14 -0.33 45.99 25.52
CA TYR A 14 -0.62 46.30 24.12
C TYR A 14 0.36 45.65 23.14
N ILE A 15 1.64 45.48 23.51
CA ILE A 15 2.64 44.84 22.66
C ILE A 15 2.41 43.32 22.63
N ILE A 16 2.08 42.73 23.79
CA ILE A 16 1.73 41.30 23.86
C ILE A 16 0.49 41.03 22.99
N LEU A 17 -0.55 41.86 23.13
CA LEU A 17 -1.77 41.77 22.31
C LEU A 17 -1.46 41.91 20.82
N PHE A 18 -0.60 42.85 20.44
CA PHE A 18 -0.19 43.03 19.06
C PHE A 18 0.52 41.80 18.50
N LEU A 19 1.50 41.24 19.22
CA LEU A 19 2.22 40.03 18.79
C LEU A 19 1.29 38.82 18.67
N SER A 20 0.39 38.63 19.64
CA SER A 20 -0.60 37.55 19.58
C SER A 20 -1.55 37.70 18.38
N ALA A 21 -2.05 38.92 18.14
CA ALA A 21 -2.91 39.19 16.98
C ALA A 21 -2.16 38.95 15.66
N PHE A 22 -0.89 39.37 15.58
CA PHE A 22 -0.06 39.16 14.40
C PHE A 22 0.16 37.66 14.12
N MET A 23 0.47 36.85 15.14
CA MET A 23 0.61 35.39 14.98
C MET A 23 -0.68 34.71 14.52
N ILE A 24 -1.84 35.15 15.03
CA ILE A 24 -3.14 34.62 14.59
C ILE A 24 -3.40 34.99 13.13
N ILE A 25 -3.09 36.22 12.72
CA ILE A 25 -3.22 36.67 11.32
C ILE A 25 -2.25 35.90 10.41
N SER A 26 -1.01 35.72 10.84
CA SER A 26 0.01 34.90 10.16
C SER A 26 -0.51 33.48 9.91
N LEU A 27 -1.03 32.82 10.96
CA LEU A 27 -1.65 31.50 10.85
C LEU A 27 -2.85 31.50 9.90
N TYR A 28 -3.73 32.49 9.99
CA TYR A 28 -4.89 32.62 9.11
C TYR A 28 -4.50 32.80 7.64
N ILE A 29 -3.45 33.57 7.36
CA ILE A 29 -2.90 33.74 6.00
C ILE A 29 -2.38 32.40 5.48
N VAL A 30 -1.67 31.62 6.29
CA VAL A 30 -1.20 30.28 5.92
C VAL A 30 -2.35 29.32 5.64
N GLU A 31 -3.40 29.32 6.47
CA GLU A 31 -4.59 28.49 6.29
C GLU A 31 -5.40 28.85 5.04
N LYS A 32 -5.46 30.14 4.67
CA LYS A 32 -6.19 30.58 3.47
C LYS A 32 -5.42 30.35 2.18
N ASN A 33 -4.08 30.29 2.23
CA ASN A 33 -3.21 30.15 1.06
C ASN A 33 -2.63 28.73 0.95
N LEU A 34 -3.49 27.71 1.07
CA LEU A 34 -3.11 26.33 0.78
C LEU A 34 -2.81 26.19 -0.72
N VAL A 35 -1.67 25.59 -1.04
CA VAL A 35 -1.28 25.25 -2.42
C VAL A 35 -1.83 23.88 -2.75
N ILE A 36 -2.40 23.75 -3.95
CA ILE A 36 -2.80 22.47 -4.48
C ILE A 36 -1.55 21.79 -5.03
N GLU A 37 -1.04 20.78 -4.34
CA GLU A 37 0.10 20.01 -4.83
C GLU A 37 -0.38 19.08 -5.96
N THR A 38 0.06 19.38 -7.17
CA THR A 38 -0.25 18.63 -8.40
C THR A 38 0.91 17.74 -8.84
N LYS A 39 1.84 17.39 -7.93
CA LYS A 39 2.98 16.54 -8.29
C LYS A 39 2.47 15.22 -8.87
N GLY A 40 2.82 14.98 -10.12
CA GLY A 40 2.38 13.80 -10.87
C GLY A 40 0.90 13.83 -11.30
N TYR A 41 0.21 14.98 -11.30
CA TYR A 41 -1.22 15.07 -11.61
C TYR A 41 -1.57 14.45 -12.96
N THR A 42 -0.80 14.78 -14.00
CA THR A 42 -0.99 14.21 -15.33
C THR A 42 -0.86 12.69 -15.32
N GLN A 43 0.19 12.16 -14.69
CA GLN A 43 0.39 10.71 -14.57
C GLN A 43 -0.73 10.04 -13.77
N LYS A 44 -1.19 10.68 -12.69
CA LYS A 44 -2.32 10.19 -11.89
C LYS A 44 -3.59 10.11 -12.73
N LEU A 45 -3.91 11.15 -13.49
CA LEU A 45 -5.09 11.22 -14.35
C LEU A 45 -5.02 10.15 -15.44
N GLN A 46 -3.90 10.07 -16.15
CA GLN A 46 -3.67 9.05 -17.17
C GLN A 46 -3.79 7.63 -16.61
N ALA A 47 -3.24 7.37 -15.41
CA ALA A 47 -3.33 6.06 -14.79
C ALA A 47 -4.78 5.71 -14.41
N ALA A 48 -5.56 6.70 -13.95
CA ALA A 48 -6.98 6.52 -13.67
C ALA A 48 -7.80 6.29 -14.95
N GLU A 49 -7.49 6.98 -16.05
CA GLU A 49 -8.12 6.76 -17.36
C GLU A 49 -7.85 5.34 -17.89
N VAL A 50 -6.59 4.90 -17.86
CA VAL A 50 -6.20 3.52 -18.23
C VAL A 50 -6.93 2.50 -17.36
N THR A 51 -6.99 2.73 -16.04
CA THR A 51 -7.72 1.87 -15.11
C THR A 51 -9.21 1.81 -15.44
N SER A 52 -9.83 2.95 -15.74
CA SER A 52 -11.24 3.03 -16.11
C SER A 52 -11.52 2.29 -17.43
N GLN A 53 -10.62 2.39 -18.40
CA GLN A 53 -10.72 1.64 -19.65
C GLN A 53 -10.58 0.13 -19.42
N ALA A 54 -9.64 -0.30 -18.57
CA ALA A 54 -9.47 -1.69 -18.20
C ALA A 54 -10.69 -2.25 -17.43
N PHE A 55 -11.33 -1.45 -16.58
CA PHE A 55 -12.60 -1.81 -15.93
C PHE A 55 -13.71 -2.02 -16.96
N LYS A 56 -13.77 -1.16 -17.99
CA LYS A 56 -14.76 -1.29 -19.06
C LYS A 56 -14.55 -2.57 -19.89
N LEU A 57 -13.30 -2.86 -20.26
CA LEU A 57 -12.96 -4.11 -20.95
C LEU A 57 -13.30 -5.34 -20.10
N THR A 58 -13.04 -5.28 -18.78
CA THR A 58 -13.41 -6.35 -17.85
C THR A 58 -14.92 -6.53 -17.75
N GLN A 59 -15.68 -5.44 -17.71
CA GLN A 59 -17.15 -5.47 -17.75
C GLN A 59 -17.66 -6.14 -19.03
N ASP A 60 -17.13 -5.76 -20.19
CA ASP A 60 -17.54 -6.32 -21.47
C ASP A 60 -17.20 -7.83 -21.54
N PHE A 61 -16.03 -8.22 -21.02
CA PHE A 61 -15.66 -9.63 -20.88
C PHE A 61 -16.58 -10.39 -19.93
N PHE A 62 -16.93 -9.80 -18.79
CA PHE A 62 -17.86 -10.36 -17.81
C PHE A 62 -19.24 -10.64 -18.43
N ILE A 63 -19.77 -9.67 -19.18
CA ILE A 63 -21.05 -9.82 -19.89
C ILE A 63 -20.94 -10.87 -21.01
N SER A 64 -19.82 -10.91 -21.74
CA SER A 64 -19.60 -11.90 -22.81
C SER A 64 -19.58 -13.35 -22.31
N LYS A 65 -19.23 -13.55 -21.03
CA LYS A 65 -19.28 -14.86 -20.35
C LYS A 65 -20.70 -15.22 -19.88
N GLY A 66 -21.70 -14.39 -20.17
CA GLY A 66 -23.10 -14.60 -19.81
C GLY A 66 -23.43 -14.21 -18.37
N TYR A 67 -22.56 -13.47 -17.68
CA TYR A 67 -22.86 -12.98 -16.34
C TYR A 67 -23.72 -11.72 -16.39
N LEU A 68 -24.65 -11.62 -15.42
CA LEU A 68 -25.58 -10.50 -15.31
C LEU A 68 -25.13 -9.51 -14.24
N CYS A 69 -25.39 -8.23 -14.50
CA CYS A 69 -25.33 -7.18 -13.49
C CYS A 69 -26.30 -7.50 -12.35
N LYS A 70 -25.82 -7.52 -11.11
CA LYS A 70 -26.66 -7.77 -9.94
C LYS A 70 -26.83 -6.49 -9.12
N GLU A 71 -28.02 -6.31 -8.57
CA GLU A 71 -28.31 -5.19 -7.64
C GLU A 71 -27.64 -5.39 -6.26
N VAL A 72 -27.20 -6.62 -5.95
CA VAL A 72 -26.47 -6.98 -4.72
C VAL A 72 -25.14 -7.64 -5.08
N GLY A 73 -24.09 -7.35 -4.30
CA GLY A 73 -22.71 -7.75 -4.64
C GLY A 73 -22.07 -6.70 -5.55
N ASP A 74 -21.91 -7.00 -6.83
CA ASP A 74 -21.30 -6.07 -7.81
C ASP A 74 -22.29 -5.01 -8.32
N VAL A 75 -22.56 -4.00 -7.49
CA VAL A 75 -23.43 -2.86 -7.84
C VAL A 75 -22.87 -2.00 -8.98
N THR A 76 -21.56 -2.07 -9.22
CA THR A 76 -20.89 -1.35 -10.31
C THR A 76 -20.97 -2.07 -11.65
N CYS A 77 -21.41 -3.34 -11.65
CA CYS A 77 -21.39 -4.25 -12.78
C CYS A 77 -20.07 -4.26 -13.56
N THR A 78 -18.94 -4.26 -12.87
CA THR A 78 -17.62 -4.28 -13.52
C THR A 78 -17.09 -5.69 -13.75
N GLY A 79 -17.66 -6.68 -13.06
CA GLY A 79 -17.10 -8.03 -12.95
C GLY A 79 -15.98 -8.15 -11.92
N LEU A 80 -15.54 -7.03 -11.32
CA LEU A 80 -14.42 -6.96 -10.38
C LEU A 80 -14.83 -7.24 -8.92
N VAL A 81 -16.13 -7.34 -8.65
CA VAL A 81 -16.66 -7.82 -7.35
C VAL A 81 -17.18 -9.25 -7.52
N GLY A 82 -16.57 -10.15 -6.75
CA GLY A 82 -16.83 -11.58 -6.71
C GLY A 82 -18.15 -11.99 -6.07
N LEU A 83 -18.28 -13.29 -5.90
CA LEU A 83 -19.34 -13.89 -5.09
C LEU A 83 -18.91 -13.96 -3.62
N SER A 84 -19.88 -14.09 -2.71
CA SER A 84 -19.59 -14.26 -1.29
C SER A 84 -18.81 -15.52 -0.99
N MET A 85 -19.03 -16.60 -1.75
CA MET A 85 -18.30 -17.86 -1.62
C MET A 85 -18.40 -18.68 -2.91
N THR A 86 -17.31 -19.36 -3.23
CA THR A 86 -17.16 -20.33 -4.32
C THR A 86 -16.13 -21.37 -3.88
N GLU A 87 -15.99 -22.43 -4.67
CA GLU A 87 -15.05 -23.51 -4.39
C GLU A 87 -13.58 -23.05 -4.40
N ILE A 88 -13.26 -21.98 -5.13
CA ILE A 88 -11.90 -21.43 -5.23
C ILE A 88 -11.67 -20.25 -4.28
N THR A 89 -12.59 -20.01 -3.34
CA THR A 89 -12.43 -18.91 -2.38
C THR A 89 -11.43 -19.30 -1.29
N THR A 90 -10.42 -18.46 -1.05
CA THR A 90 -9.31 -18.78 -0.15
C THR A 90 -9.45 -18.22 1.26
N ASP A 91 -9.96 -16.98 1.36
CA ASP A 91 -9.95 -16.19 2.59
C ASP A 91 -11.24 -15.40 2.73
N SER A 92 -11.57 -15.02 3.97
CA SER A 92 -12.65 -14.08 4.24
C SER A 92 -12.37 -12.69 3.66
N GLY A 93 -13.43 -11.96 3.33
CA GLY A 93 -13.33 -10.64 2.73
C GLY A 93 -14.52 -9.75 3.05
N ASP A 94 -14.27 -8.45 3.07
CA ASP A 94 -15.31 -7.44 3.31
C ASP A 94 -15.86 -6.88 1.99
N LEU A 95 -17.17 -7.00 1.78
CA LEU A 95 -17.83 -6.57 0.54
C LEU A 95 -17.67 -5.05 0.30
N TYR A 96 -17.77 -4.24 1.35
CA TYR A 96 -17.70 -2.78 1.23
C TYR A 96 -16.30 -2.31 0.86
N SER A 97 -15.27 -2.95 1.42
CA SER A 97 -13.89 -2.77 1.01
C SER A 97 -13.69 -3.16 -0.46
N LYS A 98 -14.21 -4.33 -0.89
CA LYS A 98 -14.12 -4.73 -2.31
C LYS A 98 -14.77 -3.71 -3.24
N ARG A 99 -15.99 -3.27 -2.94
CA ARG A 99 -16.67 -2.23 -3.74
C ARG A 99 -15.91 -0.91 -3.76
N SER A 100 -15.33 -0.51 -2.62
CA SER A 100 -14.50 0.71 -2.55
C SER A 100 -13.25 0.62 -3.42
N SER A 101 -12.71 -0.58 -3.64
CA SER A 101 -11.57 -0.78 -4.54
C SER A 101 -11.92 -0.60 -6.02
N VAL A 102 -13.19 -0.76 -6.41
CA VAL A 102 -13.67 -0.55 -7.78
C VAL A 102 -13.82 0.95 -8.04
N ASN A 103 -12.68 1.63 -8.01
CA ASN A 103 -12.56 3.06 -8.20
C ASN A 103 -11.29 3.34 -9.00
N PRO A 104 -11.38 3.80 -10.26
CA PRO A 104 -10.21 4.02 -11.10
C PRO A 104 -9.22 5.04 -10.51
N ASN A 105 -9.70 5.93 -9.65
CA ASN A 105 -8.87 6.93 -8.99
C ASN A 105 -7.88 6.34 -7.98
N ILE A 106 -7.99 5.05 -7.63
CA ILE A 106 -6.98 4.38 -6.80
C ILE A 106 -5.63 4.25 -7.51
N ALA A 107 -5.60 4.30 -8.84
CA ALA A 107 -4.36 4.36 -9.60
C ALA A 107 -3.50 5.59 -9.23
N ALA A 108 -4.13 6.70 -8.85
CA ALA A 108 -3.43 7.89 -8.37
C ALA A 108 -2.70 7.65 -7.04
N VAL A 109 -3.19 6.72 -6.21
CA VAL A 109 -2.52 6.30 -4.98
C VAL A 109 -1.24 5.53 -5.32
N PHE A 110 -1.31 4.57 -6.24
CA PHE A 110 -0.14 3.82 -6.71
C PHE A 110 0.91 4.72 -7.38
N ILE A 111 0.49 5.67 -8.23
CA ILE A 111 1.40 6.68 -8.79
C ILE A 111 2.07 7.49 -7.68
N SER A 112 1.36 7.83 -6.60
CA SER A 112 1.95 8.55 -5.47
C SER A 112 3.00 7.71 -4.75
N TRP A 113 2.71 6.43 -4.49
CA TRP A 113 3.65 5.51 -3.83
C TRP A 113 4.89 5.20 -4.69
N LEU A 114 4.71 4.96 -5.99
CA LEU A 114 5.82 4.71 -6.91
C LEU A 114 6.73 5.95 -7.05
N ASN A 115 6.15 7.15 -7.10
CA ASN A 115 6.92 8.39 -7.13
C ASN A 115 7.69 8.67 -5.82
N GLU A 116 7.21 8.18 -4.67
CA GLU A 116 7.92 8.29 -3.38
C GLU A 116 9.21 7.44 -3.33
N LEU A 117 9.30 6.44 -4.21
CA LEU A 117 10.47 5.58 -4.38
C LEU A 117 11.46 6.13 -5.42
N ASP A 118 11.17 7.29 -6.02
CA ASP A 118 11.99 7.95 -7.04
C ASP A 118 12.33 7.06 -8.25
N LEU A 119 11.51 6.06 -8.54
CA LEU A 119 11.66 5.15 -9.67
C LEU A 119 11.71 5.91 -11.00
N LYS A 120 12.52 5.41 -11.92
CA LYS A 120 12.71 5.98 -13.26
C LYS A 120 12.12 5.06 -14.32
N LYS A 121 11.80 5.66 -15.47
CA LYS A 121 11.43 4.94 -16.69
C LYS A 121 12.45 3.81 -16.96
N GLY A 122 11.94 2.60 -17.19
CA GLY A 122 12.74 1.41 -17.47
C GLY A 122 13.26 0.67 -16.24
N ASP A 123 13.02 1.18 -15.02
CA ASP A 123 13.40 0.47 -13.80
C ASP A 123 12.59 -0.82 -13.64
N THR A 124 13.27 -1.88 -13.20
CA THR A 124 12.68 -3.21 -12.98
C THR A 124 12.08 -3.32 -11.59
N VAL A 125 10.83 -3.79 -11.50
CA VAL A 125 10.10 -4.00 -10.25
C VAL A 125 9.55 -5.42 -10.18
N ALA A 126 9.64 -6.06 -9.02
CA ALA A 126 9.04 -7.37 -8.78
C ALA A 126 7.62 -7.21 -8.22
N ILE A 127 6.65 -7.97 -8.74
CA ILE A 127 5.23 -7.81 -8.43
C ILE A 127 4.57 -9.15 -8.09
N GLN A 128 3.86 -9.18 -6.96
CA GLN A 128 2.93 -10.24 -6.60
C GLN A 128 1.48 -9.72 -6.60
N GLU A 129 0.58 -10.41 -7.29
CA GLU A 129 -0.88 -10.15 -7.26
C GLU A 129 -1.69 -11.43 -7.04
N THR A 130 -2.86 -11.34 -6.42
CA THR A 130 -3.62 -12.55 -6.00
C THR A 130 -5.08 -12.58 -6.42
N GLY A 131 -5.59 -11.61 -7.17
CA GLY A 131 -7.02 -11.58 -7.53
C GLY A 131 -7.98 -11.35 -6.36
N SER A 132 -7.48 -11.11 -5.14
CA SER A 132 -8.32 -10.74 -4.00
C SER A 132 -8.98 -9.39 -4.24
N TYR A 133 -8.25 -8.47 -4.87
CA TYR A 133 -8.73 -7.15 -5.24
C TYR A 133 -8.36 -6.88 -6.71
N PRO A 134 -9.08 -7.48 -7.68
CA PRO A 134 -8.72 -7.35 -9.10
C PRO A 134 -8.74 -5.90 -9.59
N ALA A 135 -9.54 -5.04 -8.95
CA ALA A 135 -9.53 -3.59 -9.21
C ALA A 135 -8.23 -2.91 -8.77
N LEU A 136 -7.62 -3.35 -7.67
CA LEU A 136 -6.30 -2.87 -7.22
C LEU A 136 -5.19 -3.41 -8.11
N ASP A 137 -5.28 -4.69 -8.51
CA ASP A 137 -4.34 -5.33 -9.43
C ASP A 137 -4.27 -4.51 -10.74
N ILE A 138 -5.43 -4.27 -11.39
CA ILE A 138 -5.52 -3.41 -12.59
C ILE A 138 -4.95 -2.00 -12.36
N ALA A 139 -5.30 -1.36 -11.25
CA ALA A 139 -4.85 0.00 -10.96
C ALA A 139 -3.34 0.09 -10.74
N MET A 140 -2.73 -0.94 -10.13
CA MET A 140 -1.28 -1.01 -9.97
C MET A 140 -0.60 -1.21 -11.32
N LEU A 141 -1.06 -2.17 -12.12
CA LEU A 141 -0.54 -2.41 -13.48
C LEU A 141 -0.70 -1.20 -14.41
N SER A 142 -1.77 -0.41 -14.23
CA SER A 142 -1.97 0.86 -14.93
C SER A 142 -0.96 1.92 -14.49
N ALA A 143 -0.63 2.00 -13.19
CA ALA A 143 0.40 2.91 -12.70
C ALA A 143 1.81 2.51 -13.20
N ILE A 144 2.11 1.21 -13.24
CA ILE A 144 3.33 0.66 -13.86
C ILE A 144 3.41 1.10 -15.34
N LYS A 145 2.29 1.04 -16.08
CA LYS A 145 2.22 1.41 -17.49
C LYS A 145 2.57 2.89 -17.70
N ILE A 146 1.97 3.76 -16.91
CA ILE A 146 2.15 5.21 -17.04
C ILE A 146 3.57 5.65 -16.66
N LEU A 147 4.19 4.97 -15.71
CA LEU A 147 5.58 5.25 -15.32
C LEU A 147 6.61 4.51 -16.20
N ASP A 148 6.14 3.67 -17.12
CA ASP A 148 6.94 2.84 -18.03
C ASP A 148 8.03 2.06 -17.27
N LEU A 149 7.60 1.36 -16.22
CA LEU A 149 8.43 0.46 -15.43
C LEU A 149 8.40 -0.94 -16.04
N LYS A 150 9.41 -1.76 -15.76
CA LYS A 150 9.49 -3.16 -16.21
C LYS A 150 9.03 -4.11 -15.10
N PRO A 151 7.78 -4.59 -15.10
CA PRO A 151 7.31 -5.49 -14.07
C PRO A 151 7.75 -6.94 -14.33
N LEU A 152 8.16 -7.61 -13.26
CA LEU A 152 8.34 -9.06 -13.20
C LEU A 152 7.21 -9.63 -12.33
N ILE A 153 6.27 -10.35 -12.92
CA ILE A 153 4.99 -10.63 -12.25
C ILE A 153 4.86 -12.10 -11.86
N ILE A 154 4.43 -12.35 -10.63
CA ILE A 154 3.96 -13.67 -10.16
C ILE A 154 2.52 -13.51 -9.65
N PHE A 155 1.64 -14.40 -10.11
CA PHE A 155 0.25 -14.40 -9.65
C PHE A 155 -0.06 -15.53 -8.67
N SER A 156 -1.16 -15.36 -7.95
CA SER A 156 -1.90 -16.43 -7.31
C SER A 156 -3.29 -16.58 -7.94
N ALA A 157 -3.68 -17.82 -8.24
CA ALA A 157 -4.93 -18.12 -8.94
C ALA A 157 -6.17 -18.00 -8.04
N GLY A 158 -6.08 -18.42 -6.78
CA GLY A 158 -7.16 -18.34 -5.80
C GLY A 158 -7.37 -16.93 -5.27
N ALA A 159 -8.62 -16.58 -4.97
CA ALA A 159 -9.03 -15.24 -4.52
C ALA A 159 -9.91 -15.31 -3.26
N SER A 160 -9.90 -14.25 -2.44
CA SER A 160 -10.76 -14.13 -1.26
C SER A 160 -12.24 -13.95 -1.64
N GLN A 161 -13.12 -13.96 -0.62
CA GLN A 161 -14.52 -13.55 -0.79
C GLN A 161 -14.59 -12.21 -1.55
N TYR A 162 -15.53 -12.13 -2.48
CA TYR A 162 -15.79 -10.96 -3.29
C TYR A 162 -14.60 -10.49 -4.18
N GLY A 163 -13.51 -11.26 -4.28
CA GLY A 163 -12.44 -11.05 -5.27
C GLY A 163 -12.78 -11.69 -6.62
N ALA A 164 -11.78 -11.98 -7.45
CA ALA A 164 -11.94 -12.71 -8.72
C ALA A 164 -12.15 -14.23 -8.48
N ASN A 165 -13.13 -14.59 -7.65
CA ASN A 165 -13.32 -15.94 -7.13
C ASN A 165 -14.31 -16.79 -7.96
N ARG A 166 -14.60 -16.44 -9.21
CA ARG A 166 -15.45 -17.27 -10.08
C ARG A 166 -14.56 -18.27 -10.83
N PRO A 167 -14.79 -19.60 -10.75
CA PRO A 167 -13.90 -20.59 -11.38
C PRO A 167 -13.65 -20.40 -12.89
N ASN A 168 -14.60 -19.80 -13.61
CA ASN A 168 -14.51 -19.53 -15.06
C ASN A 168 -14.28 -18.03 -15.38
N PHE A 169 -13.97 -17.22 -14.36
CA PHE A 169 -13.69 -15.78 -14.45
C PHE A 169 -12.81 -15.36 -13.26
N THR A 170 -11.59 -15.91 -13.26
CA THR A 170 -10.52 -15.66 -12.28
C THR A 170 -9.71 -14.44 -12.67
N TRP A 171 -8.80 -14.01 -11.78
CA TRP A 171 -7.86 -12.94 -12.10
C TRP A 171 -7.03 -13.25 -13.35
N LEU A 172 -6.66 -14.52 -13.54
CA LEU A 172 -5.89 -14.96 -14.70
C LEU A 172 -6.67 -14.76 -16.01
N ASP A 173 -7.98 -14.99 -16.00
CA ASP A 173 -8.84 -14.77 -17.18
C ASP A 173 -9.01 -13.28 -17.46
N ILE A 174 -9.20 -12.48 -16.41
CA ILE A 174 -9.33 -11.02 -16.52
C ILE A 174 -8.04 -10.43 -17.10
N TYR A 175 -6.89 -10.76 -16.50
CA TYR A 175 -5.60 -10.26 -16.96
C TYR A 175 -5.28 -10.74 -18.38
N HIS A 176 -5.51 -12.02 -18.70
CA HIS A 176 -5.32 -12.55 -20.06
C HIS A 176 -6.16 -11.79 -21.09
N ASN A 177 -7.44 -11.55 -20.79
CA ASN A 177 -8.31 -10.77 -21.67
C ASN A 177 -7.82 -9.32 -21.85
N LEU A 178 -7.33 -8.68 -20.78
CA LEU A 178 -6.75 -7.34 -20.86
C LEU A 178 -5.50 -7.33 -21.75
N VAL A 179 -4.66 -8.37 -21.70
CA VAL A 179 -3.52 -8.54 -22.61
C VAL A 179 -3.96 -8.73 -24.05
N GLU A 180 -4.94 -9.60 -24.32
CA GLU A 180 -5.50 -9.80 -25.68
C GLU A 180 -6.09 -8.51 -26.27
N LYS A 181 -6.60 -7.61 -25.43
CA LYS A 181 -7.12 -6.29 -25.83
C LYS A 181 -6.05 -5.21 -25.94
N GLY A 182 -4.77 -5.54 -25.75
CA GLY A 182 -3.64 -4.61 -25.82
C GLY A 182 -3.58 -3.62 -24.64
N MET A 183 -4.29 -3.90 -23.54
CA MET A 183 -4.26 -3.06 -22.35
C MET A 183 -2.91 -3.18 -21.63
N PHE A 184 -2.37 -4.39 -21.54
CA PHE A 184 -1.07 -4.70 -20.92
C PHE A 184 -0.30 -5.70 -21.79
N ASP A 185 1.01 -5.75 -21.63
CA ASP A 185 1.93 -6.62 -22.37
C ASP A 185 3.05 -7.17 -21.47
N TYR A 186 2.79 -7.25 -20.17
CA TYR A 186 3.80 -7.61 -19.18
C TYR A 186 4.10 -9.11 -19.11
N PRO A 187 5.36 -9.50 -18.84
CA PRO A 187 5.71 -10.89 -18.64
C PRO A 187 5.20 -11.40 -17.28
N VAL A 188 4.47 -12.51 -17.31
CA VAL A 188 4.08 -13.28 -16.12
C VAL A 188 5.04 -14.45 -15.96
N LEU A 189 5.87 -14.43 -14.91
CA LEU A 189 6.90 -15.45 -14.66
C LEU A 189 6.29 -16.80 -14.27
N GLY A 190 5.15 -16.77 -13.57
CA GLY A 190 4.40 -17.97 -13.21
C GLY A 190 3.28 -17.69 -12.23
N VAL A 191 2.53 -18.74 -11.91
CA VAL A 191 1.32 -18.65 -11.11
C VAL A 191 1.27 -19.77 -10.08
N THR A 192 1.05 -19.43 -8.82
CA THR A 192 0.75 -20.39 -7.74
C THR A 192 -0.75 -20.58 -7.60
N LEU A 193 -1.17 -21.61 -6.85
CA LEU A 193 -2.57 -21.78 -6.51
C LEU A 193 -3.06 -20.67 -5.55
N GLY A 194 -2.16 -20.09 -4.76
CA GLY A 194 -2.52 -19.14 -3.71
C GLY A 194 -3.13 -19.82 -2.49
N GLY A 195 -3.94 -19.07 -1.76
CA GLY A 195 -4.59 -19.53 -0.54
C GLY A 195 -3.62 -19.95 0.57
N SER A 196 -4.11 -20.80 1.48
CA SER A 196 -3.32 -21.26 2.61
C SER A 196 -2.06 -21.97 2.16
N ARG A 197 -0.91 -21.56 2.73
CA ARG A 197 0.43 -22.07 2.39
C ARG A 197 0.82 -21.91 0.91
N ASP A 198 0.08 -21.07 0.18
CA ASP A 198 0.29 -20.76 -1.24
C ASP A 198 0.18 -21.96 -2.22
N ASN A 199 -0.37 -23.08 -1.73
CA ASN A 199 -0.63 -24.30 -2.50
C ASN A 199 -2.11 -24.73 -2.40
N GLY A 200 -3.00 -23.85 -1.93
CA GLY A 200 -4.40 -24.17 -1.70
C GLY A 200 -4.65 -25.16 -0.57
N TYR A 201 -3.78 -25.21 0.46
CA TYR A 201 -3.93 -26.13 1.58
C TYR A 201 -5.33 -26.05 2.21
N GLY A 202 -6.00 -27.19 2.36
CA GLY A 202 -7.37 -27.29 2.88
C GLY A 202 -8.48 -27.11 1.84
N MET A 203 -8.15 -26.81 0.58
CA MET A 203 -9.13 -26.84 -0.52
C MET A 203 -9.45 -28.27 -0.94
N THR A 204 -10.65 -28.45 -1.52
CA THR A 204 -11.06 -29.75 -2.08
C THR A 204 -10.27 -30.05 -3.37
N PRO A 205 -10.11 -31.34 -3.75
CA PRO A 205 -9.48 -31.69 -5.02
C PRO A 205 -10.12 -31.03 -6.24
N SER A 206 -11.46 -30.88 -6.25
CA SER A 206 -12.20 -30.17 -7.31
C SER A 206 -11.80 -28.70 -7.43
N ALA A 207 -11.61 -28.01 -6.30
CA ALA A 207 -11.15 -26.63 -6.29
C ALA A 207 -9.71 -26.51 -6.83
N ILE A 208 -8.82 -27.41 -6.41
CA ILE A 208 -7.43 -27.47 -6.91
C ILE A 208 -7.40 -27.72 -8.42
N LEU A 209 -8.25 -28.61 -8.95
CA LEU A 209 -8.37 -28.84 -10.39
C LEU A 209 -8.85 -27.57 -11.12
N LYS A 210 -9.88 -26.89 -10.61
CA LYS A 210 -10.39 -25.64 -11.20
C LYS A 210 -9.34 -24.53 -11.25
N LEU A 211 -8.50 -24.41 -10.22
CA LEU A 211 -7.40 -23.45 -10.19
C LEU A 211 -6.31 -23.81 -11.21
N ASN A 212 -5.92 -25.08 -11.30
CA ASN A 212 -4.97 -25.55 -12.30
C ASN A 212 -5.50 -25.37 -13.73
N ASP A 213 -6.79 -25.64 -13.95
CA ASP A 213 -7.46 -25.40 -15.23
C ASP A 213 -7.45 -23.91 -15.58
N ALA A 214 -7.63 -23.02 -14.60
CA ALA A 214 -7.52 -21.58 -14.80
C ALA A 214 -6.11 -21.15 -15.21
N ILE A 215 -5.07 -21.73 -14.60
CA ILE A 215 -3.68 -21.47 -14.99
C ILE A 215 -3.43 -21.96 -16.43
N LYS A 216 -3.81 -23.20 -16.71
CA LYS A 216 -3.58 -23.85 -18.01
C LYS A 216 -4.32 -23.17 -19.15
N ARG A 217 -5.61 -22.84 -18.98
CA ARG A 217 -6.43 -22.25 -20.05
C ARG A 217 -5.99 -20.85 -20.47
N ASN A 218 -5.28 -20.13 -19.59
CA ASN A 218 -4.71 -18.81 -19.88
C ASN A 218 -3.22 -18.89 -20.29
N GLY A 219 -2.67 -20.09 -20.44
CA GLY A 219 -1.31 -20.30 -20.94
C GLY A 219 -0.18 -19.95 -19.98
N TYR A 220 -0.45 -19.84 -18.67
CA TYR A 220 0.57 -19.48 -17.70
C TYR A 220 1.35 -20.69 -17.16
N LYS A 221 2.61 -20.45 -16.80
CA LYS A 221 3.45 -21.46 -16.14
C LYS A 221 3.00 -21.68 -14.70
N THR A 222 2.67 -22.92 -14.35
CA THR A 222 2.38 -23.29 -12.96
C THR A 222 3.66 -23.29 -12.12
N ILE A 223 3.59 -22.66 -10.95
CA ILE A 223 4.58 -22.79 -9.88
C ILE A 223 4.03 -23.81 -8.88
N ASN A 224 4.57 -25.02 -8.93
CA ASN A 224 4.14 -26.12 -8.07
C ASN A 224 4.78 -26.01 -6.69
N ILE A 225 3.98 -25.65 -5.69
CA ILE A 225 4.41 -25.55 -4.30
C ILE A 225 4.08 -26.86 -3.57
N PRO A 226 5.08 -27.54 -2.96
CA PRO A 226 4.86 -28.81 -2.28
C PRO A 226 4.05 -28.63 -0.98
N TYR A 227 3.60 -29.74 -0.39
CA TYR A 227 2.87 -29.72 0.89
C TYR A 227 3.78 -29.51 2.10
N LYS A 228 4.98 -30.11 2.07
CA LYS A 228 5.99 -29.96 3.12
C LYS A 228 6.72 -28.64 2.91
N ASP A 229 6.83 -27.86 3.99
CA ASP A 229 7.54 -26.57 4.00
C ASP A 229 7.10 -25.59 2.90
N ALA A 230 5.81 -25.67 2.55
CA ALA A 230 5.20 -25.01 1.41
C ALA A 230 5.52 -23.50 1.33
N THR A 231 5.28 -22.76 2.41
CA THR A 231 5.47 -21.29 2.42
C THR A 231 6.93 -20.90 2.18
N ASN A 232 7.90 -21.55 2.85
CA ASN A 232 9.32 -21.20 2.71
C ASN A 232 9.82 -21.54 1.30
N ILE A 233 9.49 -22.72 0.79
CA ILE A 233 9.82 -23.12 -0.59
C ILE A 233 9.21 -22.13 -1.58
N SER A 234 8.01 -21.64 -1.30
CA SER A 234 7.34 -20.66 -2.14
C SER A 234 8.00 -19.27 -2.10
N VAL A 235 8.58 -18.88 -0.96
CA VAL A 235 9.42 -17.67 -0.86
C VAL A 235 10.69 -17.84 -1.68
N GLU A 236 11.43 -18.92 -1.46
CA GLU A 236 12.68 -19.22 -2.17
C GLU A 236 12.48 -19.29 -3.68
N THR A 237 11.41 -19.96 -4.11
CA THR A 237 11.05 -20.09 -5.52
C THR A 237 10.79 -18.73 -6.16
N ARG A 238 10.06 -17.83 -5.48
CA ARG A 238 9.81 -16.47 -5.99
C ARG A 238 11.08 -15.65 -6.10
N LEU A 239 11.90 -15.63 -5.04
CA LEU A 239 13.17 -14.90 -5.03
C LEU A 239 14.09 -15.38 -6.15
N LYS A 240 14.18 -16.70 -6.35
CA LYS A 240 14.91 -17.30 -7.46
C LYS A 240 14.37 -16.87 -8.82
N MET A 241 13.06 -16.95 -9.03
CA MET A 241 12.43 -16.55 -10.29
C MET A 241 12.63 -15.07 -10.61
N TYR A 242 12.52 -14.18 -9.62
CA TYR A 242 12.81 -12.76 -9.79
C TYR A 242 14.28 -12.51 -10.13
N LYS A 243 15.20 -13.19 -9.44
CA LYS A 243 16.64 -13.09 -9.70
C LYS A 243 17.01 -13.59 -11.10
N GLU A 244 16.45 -14.72 -11.52
CA GLU A 244 16.68 -15.27 -12.85
C GLU A 244 16.12 -14.36 -13.95
N ALA A 245 14.95 -13.77 -13.74
CA ALA A 245 14.30 -12.91 -14.71
C ALA A 245 14.94 -11.51 -14.83
N THR A 246 15.52 -10.98 -13.74
CA THR A 246 16.23 -9.69 -13.77
C THR A 246 17.66 -9.81 -14.32
N GLY A 247 18.26 -11.02 -14.29
CA GLY A 247 19.64 -11.23 -14.71
C GLY A 247 20.62 -10.41 -13.88
N ASP A 248 21.42 -9.59 -14.55
CA ASP A 248 22.37 -8.67 -13.92
C ASP A 248 21.73 -7.31 -13.52
N GLU A 249 20.52 -7.00 -13.99
CA GLU A 249 19.80 -5.79 -13.59
C GLU A 249 19.33 -5.90 -12.14
N LYS A 250 19.32 -4.78 -11.41
CA LYS A 250 18.83 -4.73 -10.02
C LYS A 250 17.34 -4.40 -9.98
N ILE A 251 16.57 -5.21 -9.26
CA ILE A 251 15.19 -4.90 -8.89
C ILE A 251 15.18 -3.68 -7.94
N LYS A 252 14.43 -2.64 -8.32
CA LYS A 252 14.38 -1.36 -7.60
C LYS A 252 13.33 -1.30 -6.52
N ALA A 253 12.25 -2.08 -6.65
CA ALA A 253 11.19 -2.18 -5.66
C ALA A 253 10.47 -3.53 -5.77
N TYR A 254 9.91 -3.96 -4.65
CA TYR A 254 8.95 -5.07 -4.61
C TYR A 254 7.55 -4.53 -4.35
N ILE A 255 6.55 -5.06 -5.05
CA ILE A 255 5.16 -4.62 -4.99
C ILE A 255 4.29 -5.83 -4.68
N ASN A 256 3.44 -5.70 -3.67
CA ASN A 256 2.44 -6.72 -3.34
C ASN A 256 1.03 -6.14 -3.32
N VAL A 257 0.11 -6.80 -4.03
CA VAL A 257 -1.33 -6.59 -3.93
C VAL A 257 -1.99 -7.89 -3.44
N GLY A 258 -2.70 -7.80 -2.32
CA GLY A 258 -3.37 -8.93 -1.68
C GLY A 258 -2.60 -9.57 -0.53
N GLY A 259 -3.05 -10.75 -0.10
CA GLY A 259 -2.68 -11.35 1.20
C GLY A 259 -1.81 -12.59 1.13
N ASN A 260 -1.08 -12.81 0.04
CA ASN A 260 -0.31 -14.05 -0.14
C ASN A 260 0.70 -14.26 1.01
N MET A 261 0.64 -15.44 1.64
CA MET A 261 1.44 -15.77 2.81
C MET A 261 2.95 -15.79 2.53
N ALA A 262 3.38 -16.26 1.36
CA ALA A 262 4.79 -16.22 0.97
C ALA A 262 5.25 -14.80 0.64
N SER A 263 4.34 -13.95 0.14
CA SER A 263 4.67 -12.57 -0.20
C SER A 263 4.93 -11.68 1.02
N ILE A 264 4.02 -11.67 1.99
CA ILE A 264 4.04 -10.72 3.12
C ILE A 264 4.19 -11.38 4.50
N GLY A 265 4.26 -12.72 4.55
CA GLY A 265 4.47 -13.48 5.78
C GLY A 265 3.17 -13.95 6.45
N LEU A 266 3.34 -14.79 7.47
CA LEU A 266 2.25 -15.40 8.24
C LEU A 266 1.68 -14.43 9.29
N LYS A 267 0.37 -14.50 9.56
CA LYS A 267 -0.28 -13.76 10.67
C LYS A 267 0.14 -14.23 12.06
N GLN A 268 0.72 -15.43 12.15
CA GLN A 268 1.16 -16.07 13.39
C GLN A 268 2.50 -16.74 13.13
N ILE A 269 3.54 -16.30 13.83
CA ILE A 269 4.81 -17.03 13.89
C ILE A 269 4.68 -18.03 15.04
N LYS A 270 5.02 -19.29 14.78
CA LYS A 270 5.36 -20.23 15.84
C LYS A 270 6.76 -19.86 16.29
N LEU A 271 6.91 -19.37 17.52
CA LEU A 271 8.24 -19.17 18.11
C LEU A 271 8.86 -20.57 18.26
N GLU A 272 9.95 -20.83 17.55
CA GLU A 272 10.83 -21.93 17.93
C GLU A 272 11.44 -21.56 19.28
N SER A 273 11.20 -22.41 20.28
CA SER A 273 11.76 -22.21 21.62
C SER A 273 13.28 -22.14 21.52
N GLU A 274 13.87 -21.05 22.00
CA GLU A 274 15.30 -20.93 22.27
C GLU A 274 15.72 -22.04 23.25
N ALA A 275 16.14 -23.18 22.72
CA ALA A 275 16.81 -24.23 23.47
C ALA A 275 18.24 -24.30 22.99
N ASP A 276 19.06 -23.32 23.42
CA ASP A 276 20.52 -23.40 23.38
C ASP A 276 21.16 -22.39 24.34
N VAL A 277 20.80 -22.42 25.63
CA VAL A 277 21.68 -21.94 26.72
C VAL A 277 21.49 -22.78 28.00
N LYS A 278 22.46 -23.69 28.22
CA LYS A 278 23.00 -24.23 29.49
C LYS A 278 22.16 -25.14 30.39
N GLU A 279 22.82 -26.26 30.72
CA GLU A 279 22.56 -27.18 31.83
C GLU A 279 22.38 -26.46 33.18
N GLU A 280 21.35 -26.81 33.94
CA GLU A 280 21.46 -27.61 35.17
C GLU A 280 20.08 -27.83 35.86
N SER A 281 19.80 -29.10 36.15
CA SER A 281 18.96 -29.60 37.25
C SER A 281 17.44 -29.30 37.33
N ALA A 282 16.66 -30.38 37.21
CA ALA A 282 15.68 -30.88 38.20
C ALA A 282 14.34 -31.35 37.59
N LYS A 283 13.95 -32.55 38.02
CA LYS A 283 12.83 -33.39 37.58
C LYS A 283 11.45 -32.72 37.78
N THR A 284 10.60 -32.69 36.74
CA THR A 284 9.14 -32.91 36.89
C THR A 284 8.49 -33.42 35.59
N LYS A 285 7.38 -34.16 35.73
CA LYS A 285 6.60 -34.96 34.76
C LYS A 285 5.90 -34.14 33.65
N PRO A 286 5.41 -34.78 32.55
CA PRO A 286 4.99 -34.10 31.33
C PRO A 286 3.56 -33.56 31.44
N ASN A 287 3.35 -32.29 31.11
CA ASN A 287 2.03 -31.71 30.83
C ASN A 287 2.16 -30.57 29.81
N ASP A 288 1.27 -30.59 28.83
CA ASP A 288 0.88 -29.55 27.86
C ASP A 288 1.96 -28.63 27.28
N GLN A 289 2.34 -28.91 26.03
CA GLN A 289 3.05 -27.95 25.18
C GLN A 289 2.10 -26.79 24.80
N ASP A 290 2.09 -25.74 25.63
CA ASP A 290 1.60 -24.42 25.26
C ASP A 290 2.53 -23.82 24.18
N ASP A 291 2.24 -24.11 22.91
CA ASP A 291 2.83 -23.38 21.77
C ASP A 291 2.44 -21.89 21.90
N LYS A 292 3.36 -21.04 22.39
CA LYS A 292 3.18 -19.58 22.45
C LYS A 292 3.19 -18.99 21.03
N PHE A 293 2.03 -18.84 20.41
CA PHE A 293 1.87 -18.10 19.16
C PHE A 293 1.83 -16.59 19.42
N VAL A 294 2.74 -15.83 18.80
CA VAL A 294 2.64 -14.36 18.76
C VAL A 294 1.80 -13.96 17.55
N LYS A 295 0.66 -13.30 17.81
CA LYS A 295 -0.19 -12.75 16.76
C LYS A 295 0.44 -11.46 16.25
N LEU A 296 0.97 -11.48 15.03
CA LEU A 296 1.52 -10.28 14.42
C LEU A 296 0.42 -9.38 13.89
N HIS A 297 0.69 -8.08 13.93
CA HIS A 297 -0.08 -7.13 13.14
C HIS A 297 0.07 -7.46 11.65
N SER A 298 -0.86 -7.00 10.82
CA SER A 298 -0.77 -7.23 9.38
C SER A 298 0.39 -6.41 8.79
N PHE A 299 1.03 -6.92 7.74
CA PHE A 299 2.15 -6.24 7.11
C PHE A 299 1.71 -4.84 6.68
N PRO A 300 2.50 -3.77 6.96
CA PRO A 300 2.05 -2.40 6.74
C PRO A 300 1.63 -2.14 5.30
N SER A 301 0.55 -1.38 5.09
CA SER A 301 0.14 -0.94 3.74
C SER A 301 0.78 0.41 3.40
N GLY A 302 1.14 0.61 2.14
CA GLY A 302 1.81 1.79 1.62
C GLY A 302 3.25 1.52 1.21
N VAL A 303 4.09 2.55 1.31
CA VAL A 303 5.53 2.49 1.02
C VAL A 303 6.28 2.12 2.29
N ILE A 304 7.12 1.09 2.21
CA ILE A 304 7.95 0.59 3.32
C ILE A 304 9.40 0.60 2.84
N LYS A 305 10.24 1.40 3.49
CA LYS A 305 11.68 1.52 3.18
C LYS A 305 12.54 0.77 4.19
N ASP A 306 12.08 0.70 5.45
CA ASP A 306 12.77 0.03 6.54
C ASP A 306 12.00 -1.21 6.99
N LEU A 307 12.72 -2.27 7.36
CA LEU A 307 12.13 -3.50 7.87
C LEU A 307 11.41 -3.22 9.21
N PRO A 308 10.08 -3.46 9.31
CA PRO A 308 9.40 -3.32 10.58
C PRO A 308 9.99 -4.28 11.63
N PRO A 309 10.28 -3.83 12.86
CA PRO A 309 10.98 -4.65 13.86
C PRO A 309 10.31 -6.00 14.13
N GLU A 310 9.00 -6.05 14.11
CA GLU A 310 8.20 -7.26 14.34
C GLU A 310 8.33 -8.30 13.22
N TYR A 311 8.80 -7.91 12.04
CA TYR A 311 9.01 -8.79 10.88
C TYR A 311 10.46 -9.30 10.75
N LYS A 312 11.35 -8.99 11.71
CA LYS A 312 12.78 -9.37 11.65
C LYS A 312 13.02 -10.87 11.40
N ASN A 313 12.21 -11.70 12.07
CA ASN A 313 12.31 -13.17 12.03
C ASN A 313 11.27 -13.82 11.10
N VAL A 314 10.52 -13.02 10.33
CA VAL A 314 9.57 -13.54 9.36
C VAL A 314 10.30 -13.87 8.06
N ASN A 315 10.04 -15.05 7.50
CA ASN A 315 10.44 -15.34 6.12
C ASN A 315 9.29 -15.00 5.17
N SER A 316 9.51 -14.00 4.32
CA SER A 316 8.61 -13.62 3.23
C SER A 316 9.38 -12.89 2.13
N VAL A 317 8.83 -12.83 0.94
CA VAL A 317 9.47 -12.11 -0.19
C VAL A 317 9.68 -10.64 0.16
N ALA A 318 8.66 -9.97 0.71
CA ALA A 318 8.75 -8.57 1.13
C ALA A 318 9.86 -8.35 2.18
N VAL A 319 9.97 -9.24 3.18
CA VAL A 319 10.99 -9.12 4.22
C VAL A 319 12.40 -9.34 3.65
N ASN A 320 12.57 -10.29 2.73
CA ASN A 320 13.86 -10.51 2.08
C ASN A 320 14.29 -9.29 1.25
N PHE A 321 13.39 -8.68 0.48
CA PHE A 321 13.68 -7.43 -0.24
C PHE A 321 14.07 -6.29 0.71
N LEU A 322 13.35 -6.09 1.82
CA LEU A 322 13.69 -5.04 2.80
C LEU A 322 15.05 -5.29 3.46
N LYS A 323 15.41 -6.55 3.75
CA LYS A 323 16.74 -6.92 4.27
C LYS A 323 17.87 -6.61 3.28
N GLU A 324 17.59 -6.64 1.98
CA GLU A 324 18.51 -6.26 0.91
C GLU A 324 18.51 -4.75 0.59
N GLY A 325 17.75 -3.95 1.36
CA GLY A 325 17.61 -2.51 1.15
C GLY A 325 16.79 -2.16 -0.10
N ILE A 326 15.94 -3.07 -0.56
CA ILE A 326 15.00 -2.84 -1.66
C ILE A 326 13.63 -2.48 -1.05
N PRO A 327 13.07 -1.29 -1.35
CA PRO A 327 11.81 -0.85 -0.77
C PRO A 327 10.62 -1.70 -1.26
N VAL A 328 9.59 -1.77 -0.41
CA VAL A 328 8.36 -2.51 -0.67
C VAL A 328 7.17 -1.56 -0.76
N ILE A 329 6.30 -1.77 -1.75
CA ILE A 329 4.93 -1.26 -1.76
C ILE A 329 4.00 -2.42 -1.44
N ASN A 330 3.15 -2.26 -0.42
CA ASN A 330 2.19 -3.29 -0.05
C ASN A 330 0.78 -2.72 0.06
N ILE A 331 -0.20 -3.45 -0.46
CA ILE A 331 -1.61 -3.22 -0.16
C ILE A 331 -2.34 -4.55 -0.04
N ARG A 332 -2.72 -4.90 1.18
CA ARG A 332 -3.52 -6.11 1.43
C ARG A 332 -5.01 -5.86 1.31
N ASP A 333 -5.46 -4.71 1.76
CA ASP A 333 -6.85 -4.29 1.78
C ASP A 333 -6.97 -2.78 1.56
N ILE A 334 -8.15 -2.36 1.08
CA ILE A 334 -8.53 -0.96 1.07
C ILE A 334 -9.39 -0.68 2.31
N ASN A 335 -8.70 -0.33 3.40
CA ASN A 335 -9.36 0.01 4.65
C ASN A 335 -9.72 1.50 4.72
N SER A 336 -10.54 1.87 5.71
CA SER A 336 -11.03 3.24 5.89
C SER A 336 -9.91 4.29 6.03
N SER A 337 -8.70 3.89 6.43
CA SER A 337 -7.58 4.83 6.58
C SER A 337 -7.03 5.28 5.23
N ILE A 338 -6.86 4.36 4.27
CA ILE A 338 -6.45 4.69 2.89
C ILE A 338 -7.53 5.53 2.21
N ILE A 339 -8.80 5.12 2.35
CA ILE A 339 -9.94 5.84 1.75
C ILE A 339 -10.01 7.27 2.26
N LYS A 340 -9.89 7.47 3.58
CA LYS A 340 -9.91 8.80 4.19
C LYS A 340 -8.67 9.62 3.81
N LYS A 341 -7.48 9.02 3.81
CA LYS A 341 -6.21 9.69 3.47
C LYS A 341 -6.22 10.24 2.04
N TYR A 342 -6.79 9.49 1.10
CA TYR A 342 -6.81 9.86 -0.31
C TYR A 342 -8.17 10.40 -0.79
N GLY A 343 -9.14 10.58 0.10
CA GLY A 343 -10.47 11.10 -0.21
C GLY A 343 -11.20 10.29 -1.28
N LEU A 344 -11.12 8.96 -1.20
CA LEU A 344 -11.81 8.04 -2.09
C LEU A 344 -13.24 7.79 -1.59
N ALA A 345 -14.13 7.34 -2.49
CA ALA A 345 -15.48 6.95 -2.12
C ALA A 345 -15.50 5.60 -1.38
N TYR A 346 -16.20 5.53 -0.24
CA TYR A 346 -16.44 4.29 0.49
C TYR A 346 -17.75 3.64 0.01
N ASN A 347 -17.68 2.37 -0.38
CA ASN A 347 -18.82 1.57 -0.86
C ASN A 347 -19.70 2.32 -1.90
N PRO A 348 -19.11 2.77 -3.02
CA PRO A 348 -19.84 3.57 -3.99
C PRO A 348 -20.93 2.73 -4.70
N ALA A 349 -22.04 3.39 -5.05
CA ALA A 349 -23.13 2.77 -5.81
C ALA A 349 -22.83 2.61 -7.31
N GLY A 350 -21.77 3.24 -7.80
CA GLY A 350 -21.33 3.21 -9.20
C GLY A 350 -19.84 3.54 -9.33
N VAL A 351 -19.28 3.34 -10.51
CA VAL A 351 -17.86 3.65 -10.76
C VAL A 351 -17.66 5.17 -10.75
N THR A 352 -16.74 5.65 -9.92
CA THR A 352 -16.37 7.08 -9.89
C THR A 352 -15.58 7.44 -11.14
N PRO A 353 -15.88 8.56 -11.84
CA PRO A 353 -15.10 8.98 -13.00
C PRO A 353 -13.62 9.29 -12.65
N PRO A 354 -12.69 9.07 -13.60
CA PRO A 354 -11.30 9.49 -13.47
C PRO A 354 -11.14 10.98 -13.11
N GLY A 355 -10.11 11.31 -12.34
CA GLY A 355 -9.75 12.68 -11.99
C GLY A 355 -10.52 13.29 -10.82
N GLN A 356 -11.40 12.51 -10.16
CA GLN A 356 -12.17 12.97 -9.00
C GLN A 356 -11.53 12.56 -7.67
N GLY A 357 -11.61 13.45 -6.67
CA GLY A 357 -11.21 13.18 -5.29
C GLY A 357 -9.82 13.71 -4.91
N ALA A 358 -9.50 13.61 -3.61
CA ALA A 358 -8.29 14.21 -3.04
C ALA A 358 -6.98 13.49 -3.44
N ALA A 359 -7.06 12.33 -4.09
CA ALA A 359 -5.90 11.59 -4.57
C ALA A 359 -5.11 12.35 -5.67
N PHE A 360 -5.79 13.21 -6.44
CA PHE A 360 -5.19 14.02 -7.50
C PHE A 360 -4.64 15.35 -7.01
N SER A 361 -5.26 15.92 -5.98
CA SER A 361 -4.97 17.26 -5.48
C SER A 361 -5.05 17.24 -3.95
N GLN A 362 -3.89 17.27 -3.28
CA GLN A 362 -3.84 17.52 -1.84
C GLN A 362 -3.61 19.01 -1.61
N LYS A 363 -4.46 19.62 -0.77
CA LYS A 363 -4.23 20.97 -0.28
C LYS A 363 -3.13 20.88 0.78
N ASN A 364 -1.92 21.30 0.41
CA ASN A 364 -0.80 21.38 1.33
C ASN A 364 -0.52 22.84 1.70
N TYR A 365 0.05 23.05 2.88
CA TYR A 365 0.50 24.38 3.27
C TYR A 365 1.58 24.84 2.29
N ASN A 366 1.49 26.09 1.84
CA ASN A 366 2.58 26.72 1.11
C ASN A 366 3.79 26.82 2.05
N THR A 367 4.73 25.89 1.94
CA THR A 367 5.88 25.79 2.86
C THR A 367 6.73 27.04 2.80
N THR A 368 6.93 27.63 1.62
CA THR A 368 7.67 28.89 1.46
C THR A 368 6.99 30.03 2.21
N LEU A 369 5.68 30.21 2.02
CA LEU A 369 4.90 31.24 2.73
C LEU A 369 4.93 31.00 4.25
N ALA A 370 4.72 29.75 4.68
CA ALA A 370 4.75 29.37 6.09
C ALA A 370 6.14 29.62 6.71
N THR A 371 7.24 29.31 6.00
CA THR A 371 8.60 29.59 6.45
C THR A 371 8.88 31.09 6.54
N ILE A 372 8.47 31.88 5.55
CA ILE A 372 8.63 33.34 5.58
C ILE A 372 7.90 33.95 6.78
N LEU A 373 6.63 33.57 6.97
CA LEU A 373 5.83 34.06 8.08
C LEU A 373 6.38 33.61 9.44
N LEU A 374 6.84 32.36 9.55
CA LEU A 374 7.51 31.85 10.75
C LEU A 374 8.80 32.64 11.08
N ILE A 375 9.61 32.98 10.07
CA ILE A 375 10.82 33.80 10.26
C ILE A 375 10.46 35.19 10.76
N ILE A 376 9.39 35.80 10.21
CA ILE A 376 8.91 37.12 10.65
C ILE A 376 8.42 37.05 12.10
N ASP A 377 7.63 36.03 12.45
CA ASP A 377 7.12 35.81 13.81
C ASP A 377 8.26 35.65 14.82
N ILE A 378 9.27 34.83 14.50
CA ILE A 378 10.46 34.65 15.35
C ILE A 378 11.23 35.97 15.48
N SER A 379 11.42 36.69 14.37
CA SER A 379 12.16 37.97 14.35
C SER A 379 11.48 39.04 15.20
N LEU A 380 10.14 39.11 15.17
CA LEU A 380 9.35 40.02 16.00
C LEU A 380 9.50 39.69 17.49
N VAL A 381 9.41 38.42 17.85
CA VAL A 381 9.57 37.97 19.25
C VAL A 381 10.98 38.25 19.76
N VAL A 382 12.01 37.89 18.99
CA VAL A 382 13.42 38.11 19.36
C VAL A 382 13.75 39.60 19.43
N GLY A 383 13.31 40.38 18.44
CA GLY A 383 13.47 41.83 18.42
C GLY A 383 12.84 42.47 19.67
N MET A 384 11.62 42.04 20.02
CA MET A 384 10.95 42.54 21.20
C MET A 384 11.66 42.11 22.51
N ALA A 385 12.20 40.88 22.57
CA ALA A 385 12.99 40.42 23.70
C ALA A 385 14.27 41.27 23.90
N ILE A 386 14.97 41.60 22.81
CA ILE A 386 16.17 42.47 22.84
C ILE A 386 15.81 43.88 23.33
N VAL A 387 14.74 44.46 22.78
CA VAL A 387 14.25 45.78 23.15
C VAL A 387 13.83 45.80 24.61
N SER A 388 13.06 44.81 25.05
CA SER A 388 12.70 44.62 26.46
C SER A 388 13.95 44.57 27.36
N ARG A 389 14.99 43.82 26.96
CA ARG A 389 16.23 43.71 27.71
C ARG A 389 16.96 45.06 27.84
N LYS A 390 16.97 45.87 26.78
CA LYS A 390 17.52 47.25 26.82
C LYS A 390 16.74 48.16 27.77
N TYR A 391 15.41 48.03 27.85
CA TYR A 391 14.60 48.83 28.77
C TYR A 391 14.73 48.42 30.25
N LEU A 392 15.22 47.21 30.53
CA LEU A 392 15.44 46.71 31.90
C LEU A 392 16.78 47.21 32.51
N ILE A 393 17.73 47.66 31.69
CA ILE A 393 19.09 48.05 32.10
C ILE A 393 19.33 49.53 31.77
N SER A 394 19.40 50.38 32.79
CA SER A 394 19.76 51.80 32.68
C SER A 394 21.02 52.10 33.47
N TYR A 395 21.98 52.81 32.86
CA TYR A 395 23.19 53.29 33.54
C TYR A 395 23.07 54.79 33.80
N LYS A 396 22.98 55.20 35.07
CA LYS A 396 23.18 56.61 35.44
C LYS A 396 24.68 56.84 35.72
N THR A 397 25.27 57.83 35.05
CA THR A 397 26.51 58.46 35.52
C THR A 397 26.16 59.40 36.66
N LYS A 398 26.92 59.29 37.76
CA LYS A 398 26.80 60.18 38.91
C LYS A 398 27.23 61.60 38.53
#